data_AF-A0A8S0YHC0-F1
#
_entry.id   AF-A0A8S0YHC0-F1
#
_cell.length_a   1.000
_cell.length_b   1.000
_cell.length_c   1.000
_cell.angle_alpha   90.00
_cell.angle_beta   90.00
_cell.angle_gamma   90.00
#
_symmetry.space_group_name_H-M   'P 1'
#
loop_
_entity.id
_entity.type
_entity.pdbx_description
1 polymer ?
#
loop_
_entity_poly.entity_id
_entity_poly.type
_entity_poly.pdbx_seq_one_letter_code
_entity_poly.pdbx_strand_id
1 'polypeptide(L)'
;MTDEFTYKFCLYCGKKLEQNNRGRRKKYCSIECKRKWEKTHHKTYNLHCEYCEKEYKSFTNKNRKYCSHDCYIRDRFWRKEDAAEILKNISENKKVEHVPKWLKKLLLSNKEE
;
A
#
# COMPACT_ATOMS: atom_id res chain seq x y z
N MET A 1 -21.61 -5.28 12.11
CA MET A 1 -22.84 -5.89 11.58
C MET A 1 -22.78 -5.94 10.05
N THR A 2 -22.17 -6.97 9.43
CA THR A 2 -22.11 -7.06 7.95
C THR A 2 -22.02 -8.50 7.40
N ASP A 3 -22.12 -9.54 8.22
CA ASP A 3 -21.90 -10.91 7.73
C ASP A 3 -23.18 -11.57 7.20
N GLU A 4 -24.33 -11.28 7.83
CA GLU A 4 -25.56 -12.07 7.62
C GLU A 4 -26.17 -11.97 6.20
N PHE A 5 -25.95 -10.84 5.50
CA PHE A 5 -26.51 -10.60 4.17
C PHE A 5 -25.56 -10.87 3.01
N THR A 6 -24.25 -11.02 3.29
CA THR A 6 -23.19 -11.15 2.26
C THR A 6 -23.42 -12.34 1.31
N TYR A 7 -24.12 -13.37 1.79
CA TYR A 7 -24.42 -14.59 1.04
C TYR A 7 -25.92 -14.79 0.78
N LYS A 8 -26.78 -13.85 1.19
CA LYS A 8 -28.24 -13.91 0.94
C LYS A 8 -28.61 -13.08 -0.29
N PHE A 9 -27.94 -11.94 -0.49
CA PHE A 9 -28.20 -11.02 -1.60
C PHE A 9 -26.91 -10.68 -2.35
N CYS A 10 -27.04 -10.34 -3.63
CA CYS A 10 -25.93 -9.93 -4.46
C CYS A 10 -25.38 -8.61 -3.94
N LEU A 11 -24.08 -8.57 -3.64
CA LEU A 11 -23.43 -7.36 -3.12
C LEU A 11 -23.57 -6.15 -4.05
N TYR A 12 -23.68 -6.35 -5.37
CA TYR A 12 -23.82 -5.25 -6.33
C TYR A 12 -25.26 -4.80 -6.56
N CYS A 13 -26.15 -5.71 -6.94
CA CYS A 13 -27.50 -5.35 -7.40
C CYS A 13 -28.62 -5.67 -6.40
N GLY A 14 -28.29 -6.24 -5.23
CA GLY A 14 -29.27 -6.58 -4.19
C GLY A 14 -30.17 -7.78 -4.49
N LYS A 15 -30.08 -8.42 -5.66
CA LYS A 15 -30.89 -9.61 -6.00
C LYS A 15 -30.60 -10.78 -5.06
N LYS A 16 -31.62 -11.54 -4.66
CA LYS A 16 -31.46 -12.76 -3.86
C LYS A 16 -30.54 -13.76 -4.58
N LEU A 17 -29.60 -14.36 -3.84
CA LEU A 17 -28.65 -15.32 -4.39
C LEU A 17 -29.15 -16.74 -4.19
N GLU A 18 -29.10 -17.51 -5.27
CA GLU A 18 -29.20 -18.97 -5.21
C GLU A 18 -27.81 -19.55 -4.96
N GLN A 19 -27.62 -20.05 -3.74
CA GLN A 19 -26.38 -20.69 -3.33
C GLN A 19 -26.25 -22.06 -3.99
N ASN A 20 -25.03 -22.43 -4.36
CA ASN A 20 -24.76 -23.77 -4.84
C ASN A 20 -24.75 -24.74 -3.66
N ASN A 21 -25.27 -25.96 -3.84
CA ASN A 21 -25.27 -27.00 -2.82
C ASN A 21 -23.85 -27.51 -2.48
N ARG A 22 -22.86 -27.24 -3.34
CA ARG A 22 -21.46 -27.62 -3.15
C ARG A 22 -20.53 -26.47 -3.58
N GLY A 23 -19.35 -26.40 -2.95
CA GLY A 23 -18.29 -25.43 -3.28
C GLY A 23 -18.41 -24.08 -2.57
N ARG A 24 -17.67 -23.08 -3.09
CA ARG A 24 -17.59 -21.74 -2.48
C ARG A 24 -18.92 -20.99 -2.63
N ARG A 25 -19.42 -20.42 -1.53
CA ARG A 25 -20.65 -19.59 -1.51
C ARG A 25 -20.55 -18.40 -2.47
N LYS A 26 -21.63 -18.14 -3.19
CA LYS A 26 -21.73 -16.99 -4.11
C LYS A 26 -21.93 -15.70 -3.30
N LYS A 27 -21.30 -14.62 -3.78
CA LYS A 27 -21.51 -13.23 -3.32
C LYS A 27 -22.15 -12.33 -4.40
N TYR A 28 -22.23 -12.83 -5.63
CA TYR A 28 -22.71 -12.09 -6.80
C TYR A 28 -23.61 -12.99 -7.65
N CYS A 29 -24.64 -12.42 -8.29
CA CYS A 29 -25.54 -13.16 -9.16
C CYS A 29 -24.95 -13.42 -10.56
N SER A 30 -23.96 -12.64 -10.97
CA SER A 30 -23.27 -12.78 -12.25
C SER A 30 -21.82 -12.27 -12.18
N ILE A 31 -21.00 -12.66 -13.16
CA ILE A 31 -19.63 -12.14 -13.31
C ILE A 31 -19.63 -10.63 -13.57
N GLU A 32 -20.65 -10.10 -14.24
CA GLU A 32 -20.83 -8.66 -14.45
C GLU A 32 -21.04 -7.92 -13.12
N CYS A 33 -21.91 -8.44 -12.26
CA CYS A 33 -22.14 -7.86 -10.94
C CYS A 33 -20.87 -7.89 -10.09
N LYS A 34 -20.08 -8.97 -10.16
CA LYS A 34 -18.77 -9.04 -9.52
C LYS A 34 -17.84 -7.93 -10.02
N ARG A 35 -17.68 -7.78 -11.34
CA ARG A 35 -16.79 -6.75 -11.93
C ARG A 35 -17.24 -5.33 -11.58
N LYS A 36 -18.55 -5.05 -11.61
CA LYS A 36 -19.10 -3.74 -11.24
C LYS A 36 -18.91 -3.43 -9.75
N TRP A 37 -19.05 -4.44 -8.89
CA TRP A 37 -18.72 -4.32 -7.48
C TRP A 37 -17.22 -4.04 -7.27
N GLU A 38 -16.34 -4.82 -7.88
CA GLU A 38 -14.89 -4.64 -7.78
C GLU A 38 -14.43 -3.25 -8.27
N LYS A 39 -15.06 -2.72 -9.33
CA LYS A 39 -14.78 -1.37 -9.83
C LYS A 39 -15.16 -0.28 -8.82
N THR A 40 -16.26 -0.45 -8.09
CA THR A 40 -16.80 0.57 -7.18
C THR A 40 -16.30 0.42 -5.75
N HIS A 41 -15.92 -0.79 -5.34
CA HIS A 41 -15.53 -1.15 -3.97
C HIS A 41 -14.04 -1.52 -3.89
N HIS A 42 -13.20 -0.82 -4.65
CA HIS A 42 -11.76 -0.88 -4.46
C HIS A 42 -11.42 -0.20 -3.12
N LYS A 43 -10.66 -0.90 -2.28
CA LYS A 43 -10.22 -0.34 -1.00
C LYS A 43 -8.96 0.46 -1.25
N THR A 44 -9.06 1.77 -1.05
CA THR A 44 -7.89 2.66 -1.06
C THR A 44 -7.33 2.76 0.34
N TYR A 45 -6.03 2.57 0.47
CA TYR A 45 -5.29 2.71 1.72
C TYR A 45 -4.26 3.84 1.56
N ASN A 46 -4.28 4.81 2.46
CA ASN A 46 -3.22 5.81 2.57
C ASN A 46 -2.09 5.21 3.40
N LEU A 47 -0.91 5.10 2.81
CA LEU A 47 0.27 4.47 3.39
C LEU A 47 1.47 5.41 3.29
N HIS A 48 2.48 5.19 4.13
CA HIS A 48 3.74 5.94 4.07
C HIS A 48 4.85 5.02 3.55
N CYS A 49 5.68 5.54 2.65
CA CYS A 49 6.79 4.76 2.10
C CYS A 49 7.86 4.48 3.18
N GLU A 50 8.28 3.21 3.34
CA GLU A 50 9.34 2.83 4.28
C GLU A 50 10.71 3.41 3.90
N TYR A 51 10.90 3.85 2.65
CA TYR A 51 12.14 4.48 2.18
C TYR A 51 12.08 6.01 2.25
N CYS A 52 11.23 6.66 1.45
CA CYS A 52 11.24 8.13 1.31
C CYS A 52 10.23 8.86 2.21
N GLU A 53 9.50 8.14 3.06
CA GLU A 53 8.44 8.65 3.96
C GLU A 53 7.24 9.34 3.28
N LYS A 54 7.25 9.51 1.95
CA LYS A 54 6.12 10.11 1.22
C LYS A 54 4.83 9.31 1.39
N GLU A 55 3.73 10.01 1.62
CA GLU A 55 2.38 9.43 1.62
C GLU A 55 1.99 9.00 0.20
N TYR A 56 1.37 7.83 0.06
CA TYR A 56 0.88 7.33 -1.21
C TYR A 56 -0.36 6.45 -1.02
N LYS A 57 -1.14 6.31 -2.10
CA LYS A 57 -2.35 5.48 -2.14
C LYS A 57 -2.03 4.08 -2.65
N SER A 58 -2.51 3.06 -1.95
CA SER A 58 -2.52 1.67 -2.40
C SER A 58 -3.95 1.20 -2.61
N PHE A 59 -4.25 0.69 -3.81
CA PHE A 59 -5.62 0.34 -4.22
C PHE A 59 -6.05 -1.09 -3.87
N THR A 60 -5.11 -1.93 -3.44
CA THR A 60 -5.37 -3.36 -3.23
C THR A 60 -4.66 -3.90 -1.99
N ASN A 61 -3.45 -3.41 -1.71
CA ASN A 61 -2.58 -3.96 -0.67
C ASN A 61 -2.35 -2.96 0.46
N LYS A 62 -3.00 -3.19 1.60
CA LYS A 62 -2.80 -2.40 2.83
C LYS A 62 -1.41 -2.54 3.47
N ASN A 63 -0.67 -3.58 3.11
CA ASN A 63 0.66 -3.88 3.66
C ASN A 63 1.78 -3.53 2.66
N ARG A 64 1.49 -2.72 1.63
CA ARG A 64 2.53 -2.26 0.71
C ARG A 64 3.50 -1.35 1.46
N LYS A 65 4.80 -1.57 1.29
CA LYS A 65 5.85 -0.85 2.01
C LYS A 65 6.41 0.35 1.24
N TYR A 66 6.44 0.26 -0.09
CA TYR A 66 7.12 1.22 -0.95
C TYR A 66 6.15 1.83 -1.96
N CYS A 67 6.25 3.15 -2.15
CA CYS A 67 5.45 3.88 -3.13
C CYS A 67 5.80 3.51 -4.58
N SER A 68 7.06 3.16 -4.85
CA SER A 68 7.57 2.76 -6.16
C SER A 68 8.53 1.57 -6.09
N HIS A 69 8.80 0.97 -7.24
CA HIS A 69 9.84 -0.06 -7.39
C HIS A 69 11.24 0.50 -7.08
N ASP A 70 11.51 1.74 -7.47
CA ASP A 70 12.80 2.40 -7.20
C ASP A 70 13.06 2.58 -5.71
N CYS A 71 12.02 2.93 -4.93
CA CYS A 71 12.14 3.02 -3.46
C CYS A 71 12.47 1.66 -2.83
N TYR A 72 11.94 0.56 -3.39
CA TYR A 72 12.27 -0.79 -2.96
C TYR A 72 13.74 -1.13 -3.26
N ILE A 73 14.21 -0.85 -4.49
CA ILE A 73 15.60 -1.11 -4.88
C ILE A 73 16.56 -0.28 -4.02
N ARG A 74 16.30 1.03 -3.86
CA ARG A 74 17.21 1.91 -3.13
C ARG A 74 17.34 1.53 -1.66
N ASP A 75 16.20 1.32 -0.98
CA ASP A 75 16.21 0.92 0.43
C ASP A 75 16.93 -0.42 0.66
N ARG A 76 16.78 -1.37 -0.27
CA ARG A 76 17.33 -2.71 -0.13
C ARG A 76 18.79 -2.82 -0.52
N PHE A 77 19.24 -2.10 -1.54
CA PHE A 77 20.54 -2.33 -2.17
C PHE A 77 21.47 -1.11 -2.24
N TRP A 78 20.96 0.12 -2.08
CA TRP A 78 21.73 1.36 -2.36
C TRP A 78 21.98 2.24 -1.13
N ARG A 79 21.88 1.71 0.09
CA ARG A 79 22.00 2.54 1.30
C ARG A 79 23.33 3.29 1.39
N LYS A 80 24.43 2.69 0.93
CA LYS A 80 25.77 3.31 1.00
C LYS A 80 25.87 4.46 0.00
N GLU A 81 25.42 4.21 -1.22
CA GLU A 81 25.38 5.14 -2.34
C GLU A 81 24.47 6.33 -2.02
N ASP A 82 23.28 6.06 -1.48
CA ASP A 82 22.33 7.08 -1.03
C ASP A 82 22.94 8.00 0.05
N ALA A 83 23.61 7.43 1.05
CA ALA A 83 24.28 8.25 2.08
C ALA A 83 25.40 9.10 1.49
N ALA A 84 26.24 8.54 0.63
CA ALA A 84 27.33 9.26 -0.01
C ALA A 84 26.80 10.44 -0.86
N GLU A 85 25.75 10.20 -1.65
CA GLU A 85 25.09 11.23 -2.47
C GLU A 85 24.51 12.36 -1.59
N ILE A 86 23.81 12.00 -0.50
CA ILE A 86 23.20 12.97 0.40
C ILE A 86 24.25 13.80 1.14
N LEU A 87 25.30 13.15 1.67
CA LEU A 87 26.39 13.84 2.37
C LEU A 87 27.12 14.81 1.43
N LYS A 88 27.36 14.40 0.18
CA LYS A 88 27.93 15.28 -0.85
C LYS A 88 27.05 16.50 -1.08
N ASN A 89 25.75 16.30 -1.30
CA ASN A 89 24.81 17.40 -1.53
C ASN A 89 24.75 18.36 -0.33
N ILE A 90 24.74 17.85 0.90
CA ILE A 90 24.77 18.67 2.12
C ILE A 90 26.08 19.48 2.19
N SER A 91 27.23 18.86 1.92
CA SER A 91 28.53 19.54 1.96
C SER A 91 28.67 20.67 0.92
N GLU A 92 28.02 20.51 -0.23
CA GLU A 92 27.96 21.50 -1.31
C GLU A 92 26.82 22.51 -1.12
N ASN A 93 26.12 22.48 0.03
CA ASN A 93 24.95 23.29 0.35
C ASN A 93 23.84 23.21 -0.72
N LYS A 94 23.66 22.02 -1.32
CA LYS A 94 22.62 21.71 -2.31
C LYS A 94 21.39 21.14 -1.64
N LYS A 95 20.24 21.38 -2.27
CA LYS A 95 18.95 20.81 -1.84
C LYS A 95 18.97 19.29 -1.95
N VAL A 96 18.49 18.61 -0.90
CA VAL A 96 18.26 17.16 -0.87
C VAL A 96 16.76 16.89 -1.02
N GLU A 97 16.37 16.20 -2.10
CA GLU A 97 14.95 15.96 -2.42
C GLU A 97 14.25 15.00 -1.47
N HIS A 98 14.95 13.98 -0.96
CA HIS A 98 14.43 13.11 0.10
C HIS A 98 15.57 12.58 0.97
N VAL A 99 15.31 12.45 2.27
CA VAL A 99 16.19 11.75 3.20
C VAL A 99 15.56 10.39 3.50
N PRO A 100 16.23 9.27 3.19
CA PRO A 100 15.70 7.95 3.50
C PRO A 100 15.39 7.79 4.99
N LYS A 101 14.29 7.12 5.32
CA LYS A 101 13.82 6.87 6.69
C LYS A 101 14.90 6.27 7.58
N TRP A 102 15.67 5.32 7.06
CA TRP A 102 16.75 4.68 7.81
C TRP A 102 17.86 5.68 8.17
N LEU A 103 18.18 6.61 7.26
CA LEU A 103 19.23 7.62 7.47
C LEU A 103 18.73 8.69 8.43
N LYS A 104 17.48 9.15 8.27
CA LYS A 104 16.83 10.05 9.22
C LYS A 104 16.82 9.46 10.63
N LYS A 105 16.49 8.18 10.78
CA LYS A 105 16.53 7.49 12.08
C LYS A 105 17.94 7.45 12.66
N LEU A 106 18.96 7.20 11.84
CA LEU A 106 20.36 7.17 12.27
C LEU A 106 20.88 8.55 12.69
N LEU A 107 20.47 9.61 12.00
CA LEU A 107 20.87 10.98 12.33
C LEU A 107 20.16 11.51 13.59
N LEU A 108 18.90 11.10 13.79
CA LEU A 108 18.09 11.51 14.93
C LEU A 108 18.15 10.54 16.12
N SER A 109 18.87 9.42 16.01
CA SER A 109 19.07 8.54 17.16
C SER A 109 19.94 9.29 18.15
N ASN A 110 19.34 9.71 19.28
CA ASN A 110 20.11 10.11 20.45
C ASN A 110 21.05 8.95 20.78
N LYS A 111 22.36 9.23 20.84
CA LYS A 111 23.30 8.34 21.51
C LYS A 111 23.00 8.44 23.01
N GLU A 112 21.94 7.78 23.45
CA GLU A 112 21.84 7.41 24.86
C GLU A 112 22.77 6.20 25.02
N GLU A 113 23.98 6.53 25.49
CA GLU A 113 25.09 5.71 26.03
C GLU A 113 25.46 4.39 25.33
#